data_AF-A0A7V6C7I7-F1
#
_entry.id   AF-A0A7V6C7I7-F1
#
_cell.length_a   1.000
_cell.length_b   1.000
_cell.length_c   1.000
_cell.angle_alpha   90.00
_cell.angle_beta   90.00
_cell.angle_gamma   90.00
#
_symmetry.space_group_name_H-M   'P 1'
#
loop_
_entity.id
_entity.type
_entity.pdbx_description
1 polymer ?
#
loop_
_entity_poly.entity_id
_entity_poly.type
_entity_poly.pdbx_seq_one_letter_code
_entity_poly.pdbx_strand_id
1 'polypeptide(L)'
;MPGMKLFVSNRIEVLARQLARELEEPLSSPFVPEIVVVQSKGMERWLSMQLARYHGVCANTSFPFPNAMVNDLFMRVVRDVPEGSVFEVDAMAWRIMDKLSSLIDEIGFESIRHYVAGDVTGIKLYQLSTHLAETFDQYI
;
A
#
# COMPACT_ATOMS: atom_id res chain seq x y z
N MET A 1 -20.75 19.64 10.48
CA MET A 1 -19.39 19.54 11.05
C MET A 1 -18.57 18.64 10.15
N PRO A 2 -17.37 19.03 9.71
CA PRO A 2 -16.49 18.07 9.06
C PRO A 2 -16.01 17.09 10.15
N GLY A 3 -16.37 15.83 9.99
CA GLY A 3 -16.06 14.75 10.91
C GLY A 3 -16.21 13.42 10.20
N MET A 4 -15.62 12.36 10.76
CA MET A 4 -15.72 11.03 10.19
C MET A 4 -17.18 10.53 10.26
N LYS A 5 -17.80 10.27 9.10
CA LYS A 5 -19.10 9.62 9.00
C LYS A 5 -18.91 8.12 8.78
N LEU A 6 -19.57 7.29 9.57
CA LEU A 6 -19.59 5.84 9.38
C LEU A 6 -20.96 5.42 8.81
N PHE A 7 -20.95 4.83 7.62
CA PHE A 7 -22.14 4.22 7.01
C PHE A 7 -22.01 2.71 7.07
N VAL A 8 -23.04 2.02 7.58
CA VAL A 8 -23.06 0.56 7.74
C VAL A 8 -24.24 -0.02 6.97
N SER A 9 -24.02 -1.11 6.25
CA SER A 9 -25.07 -1.85 5.57
C SER A 9 -24.65 -3.32 5.40
N ASN A 10 -25.64 -4.19 5.22
CA ASN A 10 -25.46 -5.58 4.82
C ASN A 10 -25.44 -5.75 3.29
N ARG A 11 -25.60 -4.66 2.53
CA ARG A 11 -25.62 -4.67 1.06
C ARG A 11 -24.77 -3.54 0.49
N ILE A 12 -23.78 -3.92 -0.32
CA ILE A 12 -22.85 -2.95 -0.89
C ILE A 12 -23.52 -1.97 -1.86
N GLU A 13 -24.61 -2.37 -2.52
CA GLU A 13 -25.36 -1.52 -3.45
C GLU A 13 -26.05 -0.36 -2.74
N VAL A 14 -26.40 -0.54 -1.46
CA VAL A 14 -26.96 0.52 -0.62
C VAL A 14 -25.85 1.52 -0.27
N LEU A 15 -24.66 1.05 0.09
CA LEU A 15 -23.50 1.91 0.36
C LEU A 15 -23.03 2.66 -0.89
N ALA A 16 -23.03 2.01 -2.05
CA ALA A 16 -22.68 2.65 -3.32
C ALA A 16 -23.68 3.76 -3.70
N ARG A 17 -24.97 3.54 -3.45
CA ARG A 17 -26.00 4.59 -3.62
C ARG A 17 -25.78 5.74 -2.64
N GLN A 18 -25.45 5.44 -1.39
CA GLN A 18 -25.17 6.49 -0.41
C GLN A 18 -23.92 7.28 -0.79
N LEU A 19 -22.85 6.62 -1.23
CA LEU A 19 -21.66 7.27 -1.77
C LEU A 19 -22.02 8.19 -2.94
N ALA A 20 -22.80 7.71 -3.90
CA ALA A 20 -23.23 8.53 -5.03
C ALA A 20 -23.94 9.82 -4.59
N ARG A 21 -24.77 9.75 -3.53
CA ARG A 21 -25.43 10.92 -2.94
C ARG A 21 -24.47 11.89 -2.26
N GLU A 22 -23.48 11.37 -1.51
CA GLU A 22 -22.47 12.23 -0.86
C GLU A 22 -21.61 12.95 -1.91
N LEU A 23 -21.44 12.37 -3.10
CA LEU A 23 -20.69 12.95 -4.24
C LEU A 23 -21.55 13.83 -5.16
N GLU A 24 -22.84 14.06 -4.87
CA GLU A 24 -23.67 14.98 -5.66
C GLU A 24 -23.28 16.44 -5.42
N GLU A 25 -22.74 16.76 -4.24
CA GLU A 25 -22.17 18.07 -3.95
C GLU A 25 -20.75 18.15 -4.56
N PRO A 26 -20.51 18.98 -5.58
CA PRO A 26 -19.23 18.99 -6.27
C PRO A 26 -18.13 19.61 -5.41
N LEU A 27 -16.90 19.14 -5.62
CA LEU A 27 -15.70 19.79 -5.08
C LEU A 27 -15.55 21.23 -5.60
N SER A 28 -14.67 21.99 -4.93
CA SER A 28 -14.41 23.40 -5.25
C SER A 28 -13.81 23.64 -6.65
N SER A 29 -13.28 22.60 -7.30
CA SER A 29 -12.70 22.68 -8.65
C SER A 29 -12.91 21.37 -9.41
N PRO A 30 -13.25 21.42 -10.72
CA PRO A 30 -13.45 20.23 -11.54
C PRO A 30 -12.15 19.44 -11.82
N PHE A 31 -10.99 20.04 -11.56
CA PHE A 31 -9.69 19.39 -11.74
C PHE A 31 -9.22 18.62 -10.50
N VAL A 32 -9.90 18.79 -9.35
CA VAL A 32 -9.59 18.01 -8.15
C VAL A 32 -10.32 16.68 -8.27
N PRO A 33 -9.61 15.54 -8.21
CA PRO A 33 -10.26 14.26 -8.32
C PRO A 33 -11.01 13.90 -7.03
N GLU A 34 -12.15 13.23 -7.18
CA GLU A 34 -12.79 12.53 -6.07
C GLU A 34 -11.90 11.36 -5.63
N ILE A 35 -11.74 11.12 -4.33
CA ILE A 35 -10.89 10.03 -3.81
C ILE A 35 -11.76 8.98 -3.15
N VAL A 36 -11.77 7.77 -3.70
CA VAL A 36 -12.52 6.62 -3.18
C VAL A 36 -11.56 5.45 -2.93
N VAL A 37 -11.21 5.23 -1.67
CA VAL A 37 -10.27 4.14 -1.30
C VAL A 37 -10.93 2.78 -1.49
N VAL A 38 -10.26 1.85 -2.18
CA VAL A 38 -10.79 0.51 -2.49
C VAL A 38 -9.76 -0.58 -2.19
N GLN A 39 -10.23 -1.79 -1.88
CA GLN A 39 -9.37 -2.93 -1.54
C GLN A 39 -8.94 -3.78 -2.75
N SER A 40 -9.55 -3.57 -3.92
CA SER A 40 -9.24 -4.37 -5.11
C SER A 40 -9.63 -3.66 -6.40
N LYS A 41 -9.00 -4.08 -7.51
CA LYS A 41 -9.38 -3.64 -8.86
C LYS A 41 -10.81 -4.03 -9.25
N GLY A 42 -11.33 -5.14 -8.72
CA GLY A 42 -12.71 -5.53 -8.92
C GLY A 42 -13.68 -4.52 -8.29
N MET A 43 -13.37 -4.04 -7.10
CA MET A 43 -14.16 -3.03 -6.40
C MET A 43 -14.11 -1.67 -7.12
N GLU A 44 -12.92 -1.24 -7.56
CA GLU A 44 -12.73 -0.05 -8.41
C GLU A 44 -13.67 -0.09 -9.61
N ARG A 45 -13.60 -1.17 -10.41
CA ARG A 45 -14.40 -1.33 -11.62
C ARG A 45 -15.89 -1.34 -11.34
N TRP A 46 -16.30 -2.04 -10.28
CA TRP A 46 -17.71 -2.14 -9.91
C TRP A 46 -18.26 -0.79 -9.43
N LEU A 47 -17.53 -0.08 -8.57
CA LEU A 47 -17.93 1.24 -8.07
C LEU A 47 -17.95 2.27 -9.20
N SER A 48 -16.96 2.30 -10.09
CA SER A 48 -16.94 3.24 -11.21
C SER A 48 -18.17 3.06 -12.10
N MET A 49 -18.61 1.82 -12.33
CA MET A 49 -19.84 1.52 -13.05
C MET A 49 -21.09 1.92 -12.26
N GLN A 50 -21.14 1.71 -10.93
CA GLN A 50 -22.29 2.15 -10.13
C GLN A 50 -22.41 3.67 -10.11
N LEU A 51 -21.31 4.40 -9.89
CA LEU A 51 -21.31 5.86 -9.90
C LEU A 51 -21.73 6.38 -11.28
N ALA A 52 -21.20 5.83 -12.37
CA ALA A 52 -21.64 6.18 -13.72
C ALA A 52 -23.14 5.92 -13.96
N ARG A 53 -23.72 4.88 -13.36
CA ARG A 53 -25.17 4.62 -13.45
C ARG A 53 -26.02 5.66 -12.71
N TYR A 54 -25.52 6.19 -11.59
CA TYR A 54 -26.24 7.20 -10.81
C TYR A 54 -26.03 8.62 -11.34
N HIS A 55 -24.81 8.95 -11.79
CA HIS A 55 -24.42 10.29 -12.23
C HIS A 55 -24.38 10.47 -13.76
N GLY A 56 -24.55 9.39 -14.53
CA GLY A 56 -24.41 9.37 -15.99
C GLY A 56 -22.96 9.15 -16.47
N VAL A 57 -21.97 9.54 -15.66
CA VAL A 57 -20.53 9.34 -15.92
C VAL A 57 -19.77 9.22 -14.60
N CYS A 58 -18.70 8.43 -14.59
CA CYS A 58 -17.71 8.44 -13.51
C CYS A 58 -16.39 8.88 -14.13
N ALA A 59 -15.96 10.10 -13.82
CA ALA A 59 -14.75 10.71 -14.38
C ALA A 59 -14.02 11.48 -13.28
N ASN A 60 -12.70 11.64 -13.47
CA ASN A 60 -11.82 12.30 -12.50
C ASN A 60 -11.98 11.75 -11.06
N THR A 61 -12.12 10.42 -10.92
CA THR A 61 -12.15 9.73 -9.63
C THR A 61 -10.90 8.88 -9.48
N SER A 62 -10.16 9.07 -8.39
CA SER A 62 -9.00 8.26 -8.02
C SER A 62 -9.44 7.14 -7.08
N PHE A 63 -8.97 5.92 -7.36
CA PHE A 63 -9.26 4.73 -6.57
C PHE A 63 -7.98 4.14 -5.94
N PRO A 64 -7.32 4.86 -5.02
CA PRO A 64 -6.13 4.35 -4.36
C PRO A 64 -6.46 3.16 -3.46
N PHE A 65 -5.48 2.27 -3.30
CA PHE A 65 -5.54 1.24 -2.26
C PHE A 65 -5.19 1.84 -0.88
N PRO A 66 -5.57 1.19 0.24
CA PRO A 66 -5.35 1.75 1.57
C PRO A 66 -3.91 2.19 1.81
N ASN A 67 -2.93 1.34 1.50
CA ASN A 67 -1.51 1.66 1.72
C ASN A 67 -1.05 2.87 0.89
N ALA A 68 -1.49 2.96 -0.37
CA ALA A 68 -1.17 4.08 -1.24
C ALA A 68 -1.79 5.39 -0.73
N MET A 69 -3.03 5.34 -0.23
CA MET A 69 -3.71 6.51 0.34
C MET A 69 -3.04 6.96 1.65
N VAL A 70 -2.68 6.03 2.52
CA VAL A 70 -1.97 6.33 3.78
C VAL A 70 -0.61 6.96 3.47
N ASN A 71 0.14 6.42 2.51
CA ASN A 71 1.42 6.99 2.11
C ASN A 71 1.29 8.40 1.51
N ASP A 72 0.31 8.62 0.61
CA ASP A 72 0.03 9.96 0.06
C ASP A 72 -0.33 10.97 1.17
N LEU A 73 -1.16 10.56 2.14
CA LEU A 73 -1.50 11.40 3.29
C LEU A 73 -0.27 11.69 4.15
N PHE A 74 0.57 10.69 4.41
CA PHE A 74 1.79 10.82 5.21
C PHE A 74 2.75 11.82 4.57
N MET A 75 3.02 11.70 3.27
CA MET A 75 3.89 12.62 2.53
C MET A 75 3.36 14.07 2.51
N ARG A 76 2.04 14.27 2.58
CA ARG A 76 1.44 15.61 2.59
C ARG A 76 1.46 16.28 3.95
N VAL A 77 1.35 15.49 5.03
CA VAL A 77 1.20 16.00 6.40
C VAL A 77 2.54 16.09 7.12
N VAL A 78 3.42 15.11 6.91
CA VAL A 78 4.73 15.04 7.56
C VAL A 78 5.74 15.79 6.71
N ARG A 79 6.46 16.74 7.31
CA ARG A 79 7.54 17.49 6.65
C ARG A 79 8.82 16.67 6.66
N ASP A 80 9.70 16.94 5.70
CA ASP A 80 11.06 16.37 5.60
C ASP A 80 11.10 14.84 5.50
N VAL A 81 10.06 14.24 4.91
CA VAL A 81 10.08 12.81 4.57
C VAL A 81 11.06 12.61 3.41
N PRO A 82 12.07 11.73 3.55
CA PRO A 82 12.98 11.40 2.44
C PRO A 82 12.18 10.93 1.21
N GLU A 83 12.59 11.36 0.02
CA GLU A 83 12.01 10.84 -1.22
C GLU A 83 12.30 9.33 -1.34
N GLY A 84 11.24 8.53 -1.37
CA GLY A 84 11.31 7.06 -1.43
C GLY A 84 11.18 6.38 -0.07
N SER A 85 10.50 5.24 -0.04
CA SER A 85 10.44 4.43 1.18
C SER A 85 11.82 3.83 1.43
N VAL A 86 12.42 4.18 2.56
CA VAL A 86 13.64 3.55 3.08
C VAL A 86 13.44 2.03 3.31
N PHE A 87 12.18 1.58 3.30
CA PHE A 87 11.73 0.22 3.53
C PHE A 87 11.10 -0.44 2.29
N GLU A 88 11.33 0.07 1.08
CA GLU A 88 10.94 -0.72 -0.10
C GLU A 88 11.58 -2.10 -0.05
N VAL A 89 10.76 -3.14 -0.23
CA VAL A 89 11.16 -4.55 -0.06
C VAL A 89 12.41 -4.88 -0.85
N ASP A 90 12.48 -4.47 -2.11
CA ASP A 90 13.64 -4.72 -2.97
C ASP A 90 14.92 -4.05 -2.43
N ALA A 91 14.85 -2.77 -2.06
CA ALA A 91 15.99 -2.05 -1.49
C ALA A 91 16.40 -2.60 -0.11
N MET A 92 15.41 -3.00 0.70
CA MET A 92 15.63 -3.63 2.00
C MET A 92 16.28 -5.00 1.85
N ALA A 93 15.91 -5.81 0.85
CA ALA A 93 16.56 -7.09 0.58
C ALA A 93 18.06 -6.92 0.32
N TRP A 94 18.47 -5.93 -0.47
CA TRP A 94 19.89 -5.63 -0.71
C TRP A 94 20.62 -5.20 0.57
N ARG A 95 19.98 -4.36 1.40
CA ARG A 95 20.55 -3.92 2.68
C ARG A 95 20.67 -5.04 3.69
N ILE A 96 19.68 -5.93 3.75
CA ILE A 96 19.71 -7.13 4.58
C ILE A 96 20.83 -8.04 4.11
N MET A 97 20.98 -8.24 2.79
CA MET A 97 22.04 -9.07 2.23
C MET A 97 23.43 -8.60 2.65
N ASP A 98 23.72 -7.31 2.47
CA ASP A 98 24.97 -6.67 2.90
C ASP A 98 25.19 -6.82 4.41
N LYS A 99 24.14 -6.54 5.21
CA LYS A 99 24.24 -6.62 6.66
C LYS A 99 24.44 -8.05 7.15
N LEU A 100 23.75 -9.02 6.56
CA LEU A 100 23.82 -10.43 6.95
C LEU A 100 25.19 -11.01 6.66
N SER A 101 25.86 -10.59 5.59
CA SER A 101 27.26 -10.96 5.34
C SER A 101 28.20 -10.55 6.48
N SER A 102 27.95 -9.41 7.14
CA SER A 102 28.74 -8.97 8.29
C SER A 102 28.38 -9.66 9.61
N LEU A 103 27.14 -10.13 9.75
CA LEU A 103 26.61 -10.74 10.98
C LEU A 103 26.74 -12.26 11.01
N ILE A 104 27.08 -12.89 9.88
CA ILE A 104 27.00 -14.34 9.73
C ILE A 104 27.89 -15.10 10.71
N ASP A 105 28.98 -14.46 11.14
CA ASP A 105 29.92 -15.03 12.07
C ASP A 105 29.60 -14.77 13.55
N GLU A 106 28.56 -13.98 13.84
CA GLU A 106 28.12 -13.67 15.20
C GLU A 106 27.33 -14.82 15.86
N ILE A 107 27.27 -14.77 17.20
CA ILE A 107 26.50 -15.71 18.01
C ILE A 107 25.01 -15.53 17.73
N GLY A 108 24.29 -16.63 17.50
CA GLY A 108 22.86 -16.63 17.18
C GLY A 108 22.55 -16.68 15.67
N PHE A 109 23.58 -16.62 14.81
CA PHE A 109 23.44 -16.74 13.35
C PHE A 109 23.88 -18.12 12.81
N GLU A 110 24.07 -19.12 13.68
CA GLU A 110 24.63 -20.43 13.31
C GLU A 110 23.80 -21.16 12.24
N SER A 111 22.47 -21.10 12.35
CA SER A 111 21.54 -21.70 11.38
C SER A 111 21.62 -21.02 10.01
N ILE A 112 21.76 -19.70 9.98
CA ILE A 112 21.92 -18.92 8.74
C ILE A 112 23.27 -19.22 8.11
N ARG A 113 24.35 -19.24 8.91
CA ARG A 113 25.70 -19.60 8.47
C ARG A 113 25.72 -20.99 7.84
N HIS A 114 25.06 -21.96 8.47
CA HIS A 114 24.96 -23.31 7.93
C HIS A 114 24.16 -23.35 6.62
N TYR A 115 23.07 -22.60 6.53
CA TYR A 115 22.21 -22.57 5.34
C TYR A 115 22.94 -22.03 4.09
N VAL A 116 23.67 -20.92 4.24
CA VAL A 116 24.42 -20.30 3.13
C VAL A 116 25.81 -20.91 2.92
N ALA A 117 26.19 -21.92 3.71
CA ALA A 117 27.47 -22.61 3.52
C ALA A 117 27.56 -23.17 2.08
N GLY A 118 28.65 -22.87 1.40
CA GLY A 118 28.88 -23.27 0.00
C GLY A 118 28.08 -22.47 -1.04
N ASP A 119 27.47 -21.35 -0.68
CA ASP A 119 26.76 -20.47 -1.62
C ASP A 119 27.72 -19.61 -2.45
N VAL A 120 28.37 -20.24 -3.43
CA VAL A 120 29.37 -19.57 -4.30
C VAL A 120 28.75 -18.43 -5.11
N THR A 121 27.48 -18.56 -5.50
CA THR A 121 26.78 -17.59 -6.36
C THR A 121 26.00 -16.54 -5.57
N GLY A 122 25.86 -16.68 -4.25
CA GLY A 122 25.10 -15.77 -3.40
C GLY A 122 23.57 -15.90 -3.55
N ILE A 123 23.07 -16.93 -4.23
CA ILE A 123 21.64 -17.09 -4.51
C ILE A 123 20.86 -17.39 -3.24
N LYS A 124 21.38 -18.25 -2.37
CA LYS A 124 20.71 -18.58 -1.10
C LYS A 124 20.66 -17.36 -0.19
N LEU A 125 21.77 -16.63 -0.13
CA LEU A 125 21.86 -15.42 0.67
C LEU A 125 20.88 -14.35 0.17
N TYR A 126 20.78 -14.15 -1.15
CA TYR A 126 19.82 -13.22 -1.74
C TYR A 126 18.37 -13.64 -1.45
N GLN A 127 18.00 -14.90 -1.70
CA GLN A 127 16.65 -15.41 -1.44
C GLN A 127 16.24 -15.28 0.03
N LEU A 128 17.15 -15.60 0.95
CA LEU A 128 16.92 -15.39 2.38
C LEU A 128 16.71 -13.92 2.71
N SER A 129 17.51 -13.02 2.12
CA SER A 129 17.41 -11.59 2.35
C SER A 129 16.10 -11.00 1.82
N THR A 130 15.63 -11.47 0.66
CA THR A 130 14.29 -11.14 0.13
C THR A 130 13.19 -11.61 1.06
N HIS A 131 13.26 -12.86 1.55
CA HIS A 131 12.24 -13.39 2.44
C HIS A 131 12.20 -12.65 3.80
N LEU A 132 13.36 -12.27 4.33
CA LEU A 132 13.45 -11.44 5.52
C LEU A 132 12.90 -10.02 5.27
N ALA A 133 13.16 -9.45 4.10
CA ALA A 133 12.61 -8.15 3.72
C ALA A 133 11.07 -8.19 3.66
N GLU A 134 10.48 -9.21 3.02
CA GLU A 134 9.04 -9.44 3.01
C GLU A 134 8.46 -9.61 4.42
N THR A 135 9.19 -10.29 5.30
CA THR A 135 8.78 -10.48 6.70
C THR A 135 8.81 -9.17 7.48
N PHE A 136 9.84 -8.34 7.29
CA PHE A 136 9.92 -7.03 7.93
C PHE A 136 8.90 -6.04 7.40
N ASP A 137 8.59 -6.08 6.11
CA ASP A 137 7.51 -5.27 5.50
C ASP A 137 6.15 -5.58 6.14
N GLN A 138 5.90 -6.84 6.53
CA GLN A 138 4.68 -7.22 7.25
C GLN A 138 4.63 -6.73 8.71
N TYR A 139 5.77 -6.39 9.31
CA TYR A 139 5.82 -5.88 10.69
C TYR A 139 5.68 -4.36 10.78
N ILE A 140 5.92 -3.65 9.67
CA ILE A 140 5.85 -2.19 9.55
C ILE A 140 4.43 -1.78 9.15
#